data_AF-C5DWY2-F1
#
_entry.id   AF-C5DWY2-F1
#
_cell.length_a   1.000
_cell.length_b   1.000
_cell.length_c   1.000
_cell.angle_alpha   90.00
_cell.angle_beta   90.00
_cell.angle_gamma   90.00
#
_symmetry.space_group_name_H-M   'P 1'
#
loop_
_entity.id
_entity.type
_entity.pdbx_description
1 polymer ?
#
loop_
_entity_poly.entity_id
_entity_poly.type
_entity_poly.pdbx_seq_one_letter_code
_entity_poly.pdbx_strand_id
1 'polypeptide(L)'
;MSTDHNLTKHQSFQDHILLFGSTGLIGSLTLEELLKVELYLDAGNDLQSKLELYENSDINHFTLNKFFYCVNRKLNNEKRSPGNEYLMERCKATPLVFRGQDYYLHNNTSATPPASQSSNPSLGNNVFEEDGTIQLTKTVDNRSVTLRFRQTRKSYQLEYISKDLKNLLITFHFTIVQLVFEDSTRWADLLPSIFSGEVELVPEESNHTSPRLPHLDQVKTMICTLGPNSSSTKHSHYDRYFVEYQLTFQIVQNFASCEDKRLVIMTSFNNSLVSHIFPYFKAKYQLENDLQNKVAPALAQLVVLRPGPIVGNHVNLNDRDLRLRYSPSLCEQLKHYKEWCWEYKKSFVKEIRKIGFKTKASELVAKAMYRKPGSSVLGYCVPASKAAYATAYMATNPTLGELRIVTSKEIDHLT
;
A
#
# COMPACT_ATOMS: atom_id res chain seq x y z
N MET A 1 3.62 49.28 -12.18
CA MET A 1 3.64 48.09 -11.31
C MET A 1 2.93 46.98 -12.06
N SER A 2 3.66 46.22 -12.88
CA SER A 2 3.10 45.05 -13.57
C SER A 2 3.18 43.86 -12.63
N THR A 3 2.02 43.34 -12.26
CA THR A 3 1.86 41.99 -11.72
C THR A 3 1.97 41.02 -12.89
N ASP A 4 3.21 40.65 -13.24
CA ASP A 4 3.43 39.51 -14.12
C ASP A 4 3.08 38.25 -13.33
N HIS A 5 1.87 37.75 -13.56
CA HIS A 5 1.54 36.37 -13.28
C HIS A 5 2.50 35.50 -14.07
N ASN A 6 3.57 35.03 -13.41
CA ASN A 6 4.39 33.94 -13.90
C ASN A 6 3.45 32.78 -14.27
N LEU A 7 3.19 32.61 -15.56
CA LEU A 7 2.61 31.38 -16.11
C LEU A 7 3.55 30.24 -15.73
N THR A 8 3.24 29.55 -14.63
CA THR A 8 3.95 28.36 -14.18
C THR A 8 3.86 27.31 -15.27
N LYS A 9 4.96 27.09 -15.99
CA LYS A 9 5.05 25.97 -16.94
C LYS A 9 5.06 24.68 -16.12
N HIS A 10 4.16 23.78 -16.47
CA HIS A 10 3.78 22.62 -15.68
C HIS A 10 4.16 21.32 -16.40
N GLN A 11 4.70 20.36 -15.66
CA GLN A 11 4.94 19.00 -16.14
C GLN A 11 4.22 17.99 -15.24
N SER A 12 3.60 16.98 -15.84
CA SER A 12 2.86 15.94 -15.13
C SER A 12 3.46 14.56 -15.40
N PHE A 13 3.51 13.72 -14.37
CA PHE A 13 3.88 12.31 -14.45
C PHE A 13 2.76 11.44 -13.89
N GLN A 14 2.63 10.23 -14.42
CA GLN A 14 1.62 9.27 -14.01
C GLN A 14 2.29 7.94 -13.70
N ASP A 15 2.09 7.45 -12.47
CA ASP A 15 2.56 6.16 -12.02
C ASP A 15 1.37 5.31 -11.58
N HIS A 16 1.27 4.10 -12.14
CA HIS A 16 0.16 3.18 -11.90
C HIS A 16 0.67 1.93 -11.17
N ILE A 17 0.08 1.63 -10.01
CA ILE A 17 0.42 0.48 -9.18
C ILE A 17 -0.84 -0.36 -8.91
N LEU A 18 -0.74 -1.66 -9.19
CA LEU A 18 -1.77 -2.64 -8.87
C LEU A 18 -1.45 -3.32 -7.53
N LEU A 19 -2.42 -3.40 -6.63
CA LEU A 19 -2.23 -3.94 -5.28
C LEU A 19 -3.27 -5.03 -4.97
N PHE A 20 -2.79 -6.23 -4.73
CA PHE A 20 -3.59 -7.36 -4.24
C PHE A 20 -3.32 -7.62 -2.76
N GLY A 21 -4.40 -7.75 -1.99
CA GLY A 21 -4.31 -7.99 -0.53
C GLY A 21 -4.22 -6.72 0.31
N SER A 22 -4.66 -5.57 -0.21
CA SER A 22 -4.64 -4.29 0.50
C SER A 22 -5.53 -4.23 1.75
N THR A 23 -6.38 -5.23 1.96
CA THR A 23 -7.20 -5.39 3.16
C THR A 23 -6.55 -6.25 4.26
N GLY A 24 -5.48 -6.98 3.96
CA GLY A 24 -4.72 -7.77 4.94
C GLY A 24 -3.71 -6.93 5.70
N LEU A 25 -3.28 -7.36 6.90
CA LEU A 25 -2.42 -6.59 7.81
C LEU A 25 -1.24 -5.89 7.10
N ILE A 26 -0.46 -6.63 6.30
CA ILE A 26 0.68 -6.07 5.58
C ILE A 26 0.27 -5.20 4.42
N GLY A 27 -0.61 -5.66 3.53
CA GLY A 27 -1.02 -4.90 2.35
C GLY A 27 -1.70 -3.59 2.70
N SER A 28 -2.43 -3.58 3.82
CA SER A 28 -3.12 -2.41 4.31
C SER A 28 -2.16 -1.35 4.85
N LEU A 29 -1.13 -1.76 5.58
CA LEU A 29 -0.04 -0.87 6.00
C LEU A 29 0.83 -0.45 4.80
N THR A 30 1.03 -1.34 3.82
CA THR A 30 1.81 -1.04 2.61
C THR A 30 1.15 0.09 1.81
N LEU A 31 -0.17 0.05 1.67
CA LEU A 31 -0.93 1.14 1.05
C LEU A 31 -0.76 2.44 1.84
N GLU A 32 -0.76 2.41 3.18
CA GLU A 32 -0.53 3.60 4.01
C GLU A 32 0.88 4.18 3.78
N GLU A 33 1.91 3.34 3.72
CA GLU A 33 3.28 3.76 3.41
C GLU A 33 3.40 4.35 1.99
N LEU A 34 2.70 3.79 1.00
CA LEU A 34 2.67 4.31 -0.38
C LEU A 34 2.00 5.69 -0.51
N LEU A 35 1.20 6.11 0.47
CA LEU A 35 0.53 7.42 0.48
C LEU A 35 1.34 8.50 1.22
N LYS A 36 2.52 8.14 1.73
CA LYS A 36 3.46 9.08 2.35
C LYS A 36 4.30 9.73 1.27
N VAL A 37 4.38 11.05 1.30
CA VAL A 37 5.16 11.83 0.32
C VAL A 37 6.65 11.58 0.51
N GLU A 38 7.07 11.40 1.76
CA GLU A 38 8.42 11.08 2.19
C GLU A 38 9.00 9.89 1.44
N LEU A 39 8.18 8.87 1.19
CA LEU A 39 8.62 7.67 0.46
C LEU A 39 9.15 8.02 -0.94
N TYR A 40 8.60 9.05 -1.59
CA TYR A 40 9.00 9.47 -2.93
C TYR A 40 10.09 10.56 -2.92
N LEU A 41 10.27 11.25 -1.79
CA LEU A 41 11.36 12.20 -1.60
C LEU A 41 12.66 11.48 -1.19
N ASP A 42 12.59 10.58 -0.21
CA ASP A 42 13.73 9.79 0.29
C ASP A 42 14.16 8.70 -0.69
N ALA A 43 13.24 8.24 -1.54
CA ALA A 43 13.55 7.44 -2.72
C ALA A 43 14.49 8.14 -3.71
N GLY A 44 14.67 9.47 -3.59
CA GLY A 44 15.72 10.31 -4.17
C GLY A 44 15.90 10.23 -5.69
N ASN A 45 16.29 9.07 -6.18
CA ASN A 45 16.58 8.76 -7.56
C ASN A 45 15.38 8.97 -8.51
N ASP A 46 14.15 8.60 -8.13
CA ASP A 46 12.98 8.75 -9.06
C ASP A 46 12.64 10.22 -9.31
N LEU A 47 12.53 11.02 -8.23
CA LEU A 47 12.22 12.44 -8.37
C LEU A 47 13.37 13.21 -9.02
N GLN A 48 14.61 12.95 -8.59
CA GLN A 48 15.80 13.59 -9.14
C GLN A 48 15.97 13.28 -10.62
N SER A 49 15.84 12.01 -11.04
CA SER A 49 15.93 11.64 -12.46
C SER A 49 14.81 12.29 -13.30
N LYS A 50 13.59 12.41 -12.75
CA LYS A 50 12.49 13.15 -13.40
C LYS A 50 12.80 14.63 -13.55
N LEU A 51 13.46 15.26 -12.58
CA LEU A 51 13.86 16.67 -12.67
C LEU A 51 14.99 16.86 -13.70
N GLU A 52 15.97 15.97 -13.73
CA GLU A 52 17.11 16.01 -14.66
C GLU A 52 16.69 16.00 -16.14
N LEU A 53 15.62 15.26 -16.48
CA LEU A 53 15.04 15.26 -17.84
C LEU A 53 14.60 16.67 -18.32
N TYR A 54 14.36 17.58 -17.38
CA TYR A 54 13.84 18.93 -17.63
C TYR A 54 14.80 20.03 -17.20
N GLU A 55 16.08 19.72 -17.01
CA GLU A 55 17.09 20.66 -16.52
C GLU A 55 17.24 21.91 -17.40
N ASN A 56 17.08 21.75 -18.71
CA ASN A 56 17.16 22.86 -19.68
C ASN A 56 15.80 23.52 -19.98
N SER A 57 14.75 23.19 -19.23
CA SER A 57 13.40 23.72 -19.44
C SER A 57 13.09 24.86 -18.48
N ASP A 58 12.06 25.65 -18.77
CA ASP A 58 11.54 26.70 -17.87
C ASP A 58 10.49 26.18 -16.86
N ILE A 59 10.33 24.86 -16.73
CA ILE A 59 9.32 24.24 -15.86
C ILE A 59 9.67 24.42 -14.39
N ASN A 60 8.77 25.01 -13.62
CA ASN A 60 8.92 25.26 -12.19
C ASN A 60 7.82 24.59 -11.35
N HIS A 61 6.91 23.85 -12.00
CA HIS A 61 5.86 23.09 -11.34
C HIS A 61 5.80 21.67 -11.89
N PHE A 62 6.01 20.70 -11.01
CA PHE A 62 5.94 19.28 -11.33
C PHE A 62 4.79 18.63 -10.56
N THR A 63 3.96 17.86 -11.26
CA THR A 63 2.88 17.08 -10.68
C THR A 63 3.15 15.59 -10.82
N LEU A 64 3.06 14.88 -9.71
CA LEU A 64 3.26 13.44 -9.60
C LEU A 64 1.92 12.79 -9.28
N ASN A 65 1.26 12.22 -10.29
CA ASN A 65 0.02 11.49 -10.12
C ASN A 65 0.34 10.02 -9.83
N LYS A 66 -0.03 9.55 -8.65
CA LYS A 66 0.17 8.18 -8.19
C LYS A 66 -1.20 7.50 -8.10
N PHE A 67 -1.43 6.49 -8.93
CA PHE A 67 -2.67 5.73 -8.97
C PHE A 67 -2.45 4.35 -8.35
N PHE A 68 -3.27 4.00 -7.35
CA PHE A 68 -3.25 2.68 -6.70
C PHE A 68 -4.56 1.96 -6.94
N TYR A 69 -4.51 0.87 -7.70
CA TYR A 69 -5.66 0.02 -7.96
C TYR A 69 -5.66 -1.15 -6.99
N CYS A 70 -6.58 -1.14 -6.03
CA CYS A 70 -6.68 -2.15 -4.99
C CYS A 70 -7.78 -3.16 -5.32
N VAL A 71 -7.42 -4.40 -5.62
CA VAL A 71 -8.38 -5.47 -5.90
C VAL A 71 -8.73 -6.18 -4.60
N ASN A 72 -10.00 -6.12 -4.19
CA ASN A 72 -10.48 -6.63 -2.91
C ASN A 72 -11.78 -7.42 -3.03
N ARG A 73 -12.03 -8.34 -2.08
CA ARG A 73 -13.33 -9.04 -1.99
C ARG A 73 -14.46 -8.16 -1.44
N LYS A 74 -14.11 -7.13 -0.66
CA LYS A 74 -15.04 -6.23 0.03
C LYS A 74 -14.43 -4.84 0.12
N LEU A 75 -15.28 -3.82 0.21
CA LEU A 75 -14.84 -2.45 0.52
C LEU A 75 -14.18 -2.41 1.90
N ASN A 76 -13.07 -1.68 1.99
CA ASN A 76 -12.50 -1.34 3.28
C ASN A 76 -13.03 0.03 3.70
N ASN A 77 -13.95 0.05 4.67
CA ASN A 77 -14.53 1.27 5.21
C ASN A 77 -13.69 1.91 6.32
N GLU A 78 -12.53 1.35 6.66
CA GLU A 78 -11.65 2.00 7.65
C GLU A 78 -11.18 3.34 7.08
N LYS A 79 -11.72 4.44 7.62
CA LYS A 79 -11.23 5.80 7.41
C LYS A 79 -9.77 5.85 7.82
N ARG A 80 -8.88 5.67 6.85
CA ARG A 80 -7.45 5.78 7.05
C ARG A 80 -7.04 7.14 6.53
N SER A 81 -7.03 8.09 7.45
CA SER A 81 -6.27 9.32 7.26
C SER A 81 -4.80 8.96 7.48
N PRO A 82 -3.96 8.87 6.42
CA PRO A 82 -2.55 9.06 6.62
C PRO A 82 -2.42 10.49 7.15
N GLY A 83 -2.12 10.63 8.43
CA GLY A 83 -1.77 11.90 9.02
C GLY A 83 -0.40 12.31 8.49
N ASN A 84 -0.32 12.75 7.23
CA ASN A 84 0.86 13.43 6.70
C ASN A 84 1.03 14.80 7.41
N GLU A 85 -0.01 15.29 8.11
CA GLU A 85 -0.02 16.53 8.90
C GLU A 85 1.04 16.58 10.01
N TYR A 86 1.47 15.44 10.57
CA TYR A 86 2.40 15.42 11.71
C TYR A 86 3.80 14.86 11.39
N LEU A 87 4.03 14.34 10.19
CA LEU A 87 5.30 13.65 9.87
C LEU A 87 6.33 14.56 9.18
N MET A 88 5.89 15.56 8.42
CA MET A 88 6.79 16.47 7.70
C MET A 88 7.49 17.52 8.61
N GLU A 89 7.01 17.78 9.83
CA GLU A 89 7.76 18.58 10.83
C GLU A 89 9.11 17.95 11.21
N ARG A 90 9.31 16.65 10.92
CA ARG A 90 10.56 15.92 11.15
C ARG A 90 11.36 15.61 9.89
N CYS A 91 10.83 15.88 8.71
CA CYS A 91 11.52 15.57 7.48
C CYS A 91 12.61 16.60 7.23
N LYS A 92 13.85 16.18 7.44
CA LYS A 92 15.01 16.70 6.71
C LYS A 92 14.86 16.26 5.25
N ALA A 93 13.87 16.79 4.53
CA ALA A 93 13.71 16.49 3.12
C ALA A 93 15.05 16.79 2.42
N THR A 94 15.58 15.79 1.72
CA THR A 94 16.87 15.91 1.05
C THR A 94 16.81 17.10 0.09
N PRO A 95 17.80 18.00 0.08
CA PRO A 95 17.86 19.06 -0.92
C PRO A 95 17.79 18.47 -2.33
N LEU A 96 17.06 19.13 -3.21
CA LEU A 96 16.94 18.72 -4.61
C LEU A 96 17.92 19.54 -5.44
N VAL A 97 18.55 18.92 -6.44
CA VAL A 97 19.42 19.64 -7.38
C VAL A 97 18.67 19.80 -8.70
N PHE A 98 18.42 21.03 -9.11
CA PHE A 98 17.73 21.31 -10.37
C PHE A 98 18.31 22.55 -11.04
N ARG A 99 18.63 22.46 -12.33
CA ARG A 99 19.29 23.53 -13.11
C ARG A 99 20.58 24.02 -12.48
N GLY A 100 21.40 23.08 -11.99
CA GLY A 100 22.64 23.38 -11.27
C GLY A 100 22.48 24.16 -9.95
N GLN A 101 21.26 24.25 -9.38
CA GLN A 101 21.01 24.91 -8.09
C GLN A 101 20.44 23.94 -7.06
N ASP A 102 20.80 24.16 -5.79
CA ASP A 102 20.18 23.48 -4.66
C ASP A 102 18.86 24.14 -4.28
N TYR A 103 17.84 23.32 -4.15
CA TYR A 103 16.50 23.67 -3.72
C TYR A 103 16.21 23.05 -2.36
N TYR A 104 15.79 23.89 -1.41
CA TYR A 104 15.49 23.48 -0.04
C TYR A 104 14.00 23.61 0.21
N LEU A 105 13.42 22.62 0.91
CA LEU A 105 12.02 22.66 1.29
C LEU A 105 11.76 23.92 2.15
N HIS A 106 10.90 24.80 1.65
CA HIS A 106 10.58 26.07 2.30
C HIS A 106 9.24 26.03 3.02
N ASN A 107 8.23 25.47 2.35
CA ASN A 107 6.87 25.43 2.88
C ASN A 107 6.19 24.13 2.46
N ASN A 108 5.36 23.63 3.36
CA ASN A 108 4.48 22.51 3.14
C ASN A 108 3.05 22.99 3.30
N THR A 109 2.32 23.06 2.20
CA THR A 109 0.86 23.13 2.29
C THR A 109 0.33 21.69 2.34
N SER A 110 0.51 21.04 3.49
CA SER A 110 -0.30 19.87 3.84
C SER A 110 -1.68 20.37 4.24
N ALA A 111 -2.71 19.98 3.48
CA ALA A 111 -4.13 20.10 3.78
C ALA A 111 -4.61 21.38 4.52
N THR A 112 -5.43 22.17 3.82
CA THR A 112 -6.66 22.80 4.33
C THR A 112 -6.85 22.80 5.87
N PRO A 113 -7.05 23.97 6.52
CA PRO A 113 -7.26 24.02 7.97
C PRO A 113 -8.40 23.09 8.40
N PRO A 114 -8.36 22.53 9.62
CA PRO A 114 -9.44 21.71 10.15
C PRO A 114 -10.77 22.44 9.98
N ALA A 115 -11.82 21.71 9.63
CA ALA A 115 -13.15 22.23 9.26
C ALA A 115 -13.77 23.22 10.26
N SER A 116 -13.22 23.34 11.47
CA SER A 116 -13.61 24.30 12.50
C SER A 116 -12.97 25.70 12.38
N GLN A 117 -12.06 25.96 11.43
CA GLN A 117 -11.33 27.24 11.36
C GLN A 117 -11.25 27.91 9.97
N SER A 118 -11.99 27.44 8.96
CA SER A 118 -12.00 28.08 7.64
C SER A 118 -13.29 28.86 7.40
N SER A 119 -13.16 30.18 7.20
CA SER A 119 -14.24 31.06 6.77
C SER A 119 -14.50 31.05 5.25
N ASN A 120 -13.87 30.16 4.50
CA ASN A 120 -14.05 30.03 3.04
C ASN A 120 -14.33 28.56 2.64
N PRO A 121 -15.57 28.21 2.27
CA PRO A 121 -15.98 26.83 1.98
C PRO A 121 -15.42 26.25 0.66
N SER A 122 -14.60 26.99 -0.11
CA SER A 122 -13.97 26.53 -1.35
C SER A 122 -12.59 25.88 -1.18
N LEU A 123 -12.08 25.82 0.07
CA LEU A 123 -10.77 25.26 0.42
C LEU A 123 -10.89 24.23 1.57
N GLY A 124 -12.04 23.55 1.70
CA GLY A 124 -12.28 22.55 2.74
C GLY A 124 -12.21 21.12 2.20
N ASN A 125 -11.40 20.26 2.83
CA ASN A 125 -11.37 18.80 2.65
C ASN A 125 -11.40 18.27 1.21
N ASN A 126 -10.27 18.36 0.49
CA ASN A 126 -10.12 17.65 -0.81
C ASN A 126 -9.85 16.14 -0.65
N VAL A 127 -10.46 15.47 0.35
CA VAL A 127 -10.62 14.01 0.30
C VAL A 127 -11.90 13.76 -0.48
N PHE A 128 -11.75 13.67 -1.80
CA PHE A 128 -12.85 13.30 -2.68
C PHE A 128 -13.04 11.80 -2.59
N GLU A 129 -14.17 11.37 -2.03
CA GLU A 129 -14.62 9.97 -2.04
C GLU A 129 -15.80 9.84 -3.00
N GLU A 130 -15.72 8.86 -3.89
CA GLU A 130 -16.73 8.62 -4.91
C GLU A 130 -16.94 7.12 -5.06
N ASP A 131 -18.18 6.68 -4.85
CA ASP A 131 -18.60 5.30 -5.07
C ASP A 131 -19.24 5.20 -6.46
N GLY A 132 -19.11 4.04 -7.08
CA GLY A 132 -19.63 3.83 -8.42
C GLY A 132 -19.61 2.38 -8.86
N THR A 133 -19.95 2.18 -10.13
CA THR A 133 -19.95 0.86 -10.77
C THR A 133 -19.13 0.84 -12.05
N ILE A 134 -18.65 -0.36 -12.38
CA ILE A 134 -17.98 -0.66 -13.63
C ILE A 134 -18.80 -1.73 -14.32
N GLN A 135 -19.11 -1.54 -15.60
CA GLN A 135 -19.74 -2.56 -16.42
C GLN A 135 -18.73 -3.15 -17.39
N LEU A 136 -18.44 -4.44 -17.26
CA LEU A 136 -17.64 -5.18 -18.21
C LEU A 136 -18.56 -5.86 -19.22
N THR A 137 -18.54 -5.40 -20.46
CA THR A 137 -19.37 -5.95 -21.56
C THR A 137 -18.65 -7.04 -22.35
N LYS A 138 -17.31 -7.11 -22.27
CA LYS A 138 -16.47 -8.14 -22.88
C LYS A 138 -15.66 -8.87 -21.80
N THR A 139 -16.22 -9.95 -21.26
CA THR A 139 -15.48 -10.91 -20.44
C THR A 139 -15.14 -12.14 -21.27
N VAL A 140 -14.19 -12.97 -20.80
CA VAL A 140 -13.78 -14.22 -21.47
C VAL A 140 -14.98 -15.13 -21.80
N ASP A 141 -16.04 -15.07 -20.99
CA ASP A 141 -17.26 -15.87 -21.16
C ASP A 141 -18.42 -15.13 -21.86
N ASN A 142 -18.18 -13.93 -22.44
CA ASN A 142 -19.23 -13.05 -22.99
C ASN A 142 -20.37 -12.71 -22.00
N ARG A 143 -20.12 -12.80 -20.70
CA ARG A 143 -21.09 -12.41 -19.66
C ARG A 143 -20.85 -10.97 -19.24
N SER A 144 -21.93 -10.20 -19.09
CA SER A 144 -21.83 -8.90 -18.45
C SER A 144 -21.52 -9.07 -16.96
N VAL A 145 -20.50 -8.35 -16.48
CA VAL A 145 -20.13 -8.35 -15.06
C VAL A 145 -20.15 -6.91 -14.57
N THR A 146 -20.99 -6.64 -13.58
CA THR A 146 -21.03 -5.34 -12.89
C THR A 146 -20.23 -5.44 -11.60
N LEU A 147 -19.35 -4.47 -11.39
CA LEU A 147 -18.44 -4.41 -10.25
C LEU A 147 -18.64 -3.09 -9.53
N ARG A 148 -18.37 -3.07 -8.23
CA ARG A 148 -18.39 -1.85 -7.44
C ARG A 148 -16.99 -1.30 -7.31
N PHE A 149 -16.86 0.02 -7.33
CA PHE A 149 -15.62 0.68 -6.99
C PHE A 149 -15.85 1.77 -5.95
N ARG A 150 -14.77 2.08 -5.22
CA ARG A 150 -14.63 3.30 -4.43
C ARG A 150 -13.35 3.99 -4.81
N GLN A 151 -13.45 5.27 -5.14
CA GLN A 151 -12.31 6.12 -5.44
C GLN A 151 -12.07 7.09 -4.29
N THR A 152 -10.82 7.27 -3.90
CA THR A 152 -10.39 8.30 -2.94
C THR A 152 -9.24 9.09 -3.53
N ARG A 153 -9.34 10.42 -3.56
CA ARG A 153 -8.25 11.30 -4.04
C ARG A 153 -7.69 12.13 -2.89
N LYS A 154 -6.36 12.32 -2.87
CA LYS A 154 -5.63 13.15 -1.91
C LYS A 154 -4.53 13.93 -2.63
N SER A 155 -4.32 15.17 -2.22
CA SER A 155 -3.34 16.07 -2.85
C SER A 155 -2.43 16.70 -1.82
N TYR A 156 -1.13 16.78 -2.12
CA TYR A 156 -0.12 17.42 -1.29
C TYR A 156 0.75 18.34 -2.14
N GLN A 157 1.10 19.51 -1.63
CA GLN A 157 1.91 20.48 -2.34
C GLN A 157 3.13 20.86 -1.50
N LEU A 158 4.30 20.76 -2.11
CA LEU A 158 5.58 21.08 -1.50
C LEU A 158 6.25 22.20 -2.28
N GLU A 159 6.62 23.25 -1.56
CA GLU A 159 7.31 24.42 -2.11
C GLU A 159 8.78 24.37 -1.72
N TYR A 160 9.64 24.26 -2.73
CA TYR A 160 11.08 24.34 -2.59
C TYR A 160 11.58 25.70 -3.10
N ILE A 161 12.58 26.26 -2.42
CA ILE A 161 13.18 27.55 -2.77
C ILE A 161 14.70 27.39 -2.89
N SER A 162 15.27 27.96 -3.96
CA SER A 162 16.72 28.04 -4.13
C SER A 162 17.30 29.26 -3.42
N LYS A 163 18.64 29.32 -3.27
CA LYS A 163 19.33 30.49 -2.70
C LYS A 163 19.05 31.79 -3.48
N ASP A 164 18.75 31.68 -4.77
CA ASP A 164 18.41 32.81 -5.65
C ASP A 164 16.90 33.15 -5.60
N LEU A 165 16.17 32.64 -4.62
CA LEU A 165 14.72 32.84 -4.43
C LEU A 165 13.87 32.35 -5.61
N LYS A 166 14.36 31.36 -6.36
CA LYS A 166 13.56 30.67 -7.38
C LYS A 166 12.71 29.61 -6.71
N ASN A 167 11.43 29.57 -7.08
CA ASN A 167 10.49 28.59 -6.55
C ASN A 167 10.44 27.35 -7.45
N LEU A 168 10.38 26.19 -6.82
CA LEU A 168 10.11 24.89 -7.42
C LEU A 168 8.92 24.28 -6.68
N LEU A 169 7.83 24.06 -7.40
CA LEU A 169 6.60 23.50 -6.87
C LEU A 169 6.49 22.02 -7.21
N ILE A 170 6.23 21.18 -6.22
CA ILE A 170 6.01 19.75 -6.42
C ILE A 170 4.65 19.38 -5.83
N THR A 171 3.73 18.93 -6.68
CA THR A 171 2.40 18.50 -6.28
C THR A 171 2.26 16.98 -6.41
N PHE A 172 1.87 16.30 -5.34
CA PHE A 172 1.53 14.89 -5.35
C PHE A 172 0.02 14.73 -5.38
N HIS A 173 -0.49 13.94 -6.32
CA HIS A 173 -1.89 13.50 -6.34
C HIS A 173 -1.93 12.00 -6.16
N PHE A 174 -2.46 11.55 -5.02
CA PHE A 174 -2.69 10.13 -4.75
C PHE A 174 -4.13 9.79 -5.03
N THR A 175 -4.36 8.89 -5.98
CA THR A 175 -5.68 8.34 -6.31
C THR A 175 -5.72 6.86 -5.96
N ILE A 176 -6.61 6.49 -5.05
CA ILE A 176 -6.83 5.10 -4.64
C ILE A 176 -8.14 4.65 -5.27
N VAL A 177 -8.11 3.58 -6.06
CA VAL A 177 -9.31 2.95 -6.61
C VAL A 177 -9.45 1.56 -6.02
N GLN A 178 -10.41 1.38 -5.11
CA GLN A 178 -10.75 0.06 -4.58
C GLN A 178 -11.76 -0.60 -5.50
N LEU A 179 -11.35 -1.67 -6.17
CA LEU A 179 -12.21 -2.48 -7.02
C LEU A 179 -12.70 -3.70 -6.24
N VAL A 180 -14.01 -3.91 -6.20
CA VAL A 180 -14.64 -4.92 -5.36
C VAL A 180 -15.11 -6.10 -6.21
N PHE A 181 -14.48 -7.26 -5.96
CA PHE A 181 -14.71 -8.53 -6.62
C PHE A 181 -14.86 -9.63 -5.58
N GLU A 182 -16.10 -9.96 -5.21
CA GLU A 182 -16.35 -10.90 -4.12
C GLU A 182 -15.74 -12.29 -4.37
N ASP A 183 -15.81 -12.76 -5.61
CA ASP A 183 -15.24 -14.04 -6.04
C ASP A 183 -13.80 -13.88 -6.53
N SER A 184 -12.85 -14.31 -5.69
CA SER A 184 -11.43 -14.26 -6.04
C SER A 184 -11.00 -15.24 -7.11
N THR A 185 -11.79 -16.28 -7.40
CA THR A 185 -11.40 -17.28 -8.41
C THR A 185 -11.32 -16.69 -9.81
N ARG A 186 -12.05 -15.60 -10.05
CA ARG A 186 -12.14 -14.92 -11.35
C ARG A 186 -11.23 -13.71 -11.47
N TRP A 187 -10.45 -13.38 -10.43
CA TRP A 187 -9.63 -12.17 -10.43
C TRP A 187 -8.58 -12.18 -11.54
N ALA A 188 -7.93 -13.32 -11.75
CA ALA A 188 -6.96 -13.46 -12.83
C ALA A 188 -7.62 -13.19 -14.18
N ASP A 189 -8.72 -13.86 -14.48
CA ASP A 189 -9.38 -13.81 -15.80
C ASP A 189 -10.00 -12.44 -16.12
N LEU A 190 -10.50 -11.74 -15.10
CA LEU A 190 -11.10 -10.42 -15.29
C LEU A 190 -10.05 -9.31 -15.43
N LEU A 191 -8.83 -9.53 -14.96
CA LEU A 191 -7.80 -8.49 -14.90
C LEU A 191 -7.54 -7.82 -16.27
N PRO A 192 -7.32 -8.55 -17.38
CA PRO A 192 -7.13 -7.93 -18.69
C PRO A 192 -8.35 -7.16 -19.19
N SER A 193 -9.57 -7.66 -18.92
CA SER A 193 -10.81 -6.98 -19.31
C SER A 193 -10.98 -5.64 -18.59
N ILE A 194 -10.66 -5.59 -17.30
CA ILE A 194 -10.76 -4.38 -16.46
C ILE A 194 -9.76 -3.32 -16.91
N PHE A 195 -8.51 -3.73 -17.16
CA PHE A 195 -7.42 -2.85 -17.58
C PHE A 195 -7.21 -2.92 -19.09
N SER A 196 -8.29 -2.78 -19.85
CA SER A 196 -8.26 -2.77 -21.32
C SER A 196 -8.08 -1.37 -21.91
N GLY A 197 -8.07 -0.32 -21.09
CA GLY A 197 -8.05 1.09 -21.54
C GLY A 197 -9.43 1.63 -21.99
N GLU A 198 -10.42 0.75 -22.16
CA GLU A 198 -11.78 1.11 -22.59
C GLU A 198 -12.76 1.26 -21.42
N VAL A 199 -12.40 0.74 -20.25
CA VAL A 199 -13.31 0.64 -19.09
C VAL A 199 -13.41 1.98 -18.37
N GLU A 200 -14.63 2.50 -18.27
CA GLU A 200 -14.95 3.74 -17.57
C GLU A 200 -15.45 3.45 -16.15
N LEU A 201 -14.96 4.23 -15.19
CA LEU A 201 -15.48 4.27 -13.82
C LEU A 201 -16.74 5.15 -13.82
N VAL A 202 -17.93 4.54 -13.71
CA VAL A 202 -19.21 5.27 -13.72
C VAL A 202 -19.64 5.58 -12.28
N PRO A 203 -19.57 6.86 -11.85
CA PRO A 203 -19.94 7.23 -10.48
C PRO A 203 -21.45 7.15 -10.23
N GLU A 204 -21.85 6.89 -8.98
CA GLU A 204 -23.27 6.86 -8.57
C GLU A 204 -23.89 8.27 -8.52
N GLU A 205 -23.10 9.29 -8.18
CA GLU A 205 -23.54 10.69 -8.09
C GLU A 205 -22.64 11.59 -8.95
N SER A 206 -23.22 12.36 -9.89
CA SER A 206 -22.69 13.56 -10.60
C SER A 206 -22.19 13.48 -12.06
N ASN A 207 -22.20 14.68 -12.69
CA ASN A 207 -21.90 15.07 -14.07
C ASN A 207 -20.39 15.14 -14.41
N HIS A 208 -19.54 14.40 -13.70
CA HIS A 208 -18.10 14.40 -13.95
C HIS A 208 -17.72 13.44 -15.09
N THR A 209 -16.62 13.72 -15.77
CA THR A 209 -16.09 12.83 -16.81
C THR A 209 -15.63 11.54 -16.14
N SER A 210 -16.27 10.42 -16.50
CA SER A 210 -15.92 9.08 -16.02
C SER A 210 -14.44 8.79 -16.28
N PRO A 211 -13.58 8.69 -15.26
CA PRO A 211 -12.18 8.38 -15.47
C PRO A 211 -12.05 6.97 -16.04
N ARG A 212 -11.20 6.81 -17.05
CA ARG A 212 -10.90 5.50 -17.66
C ARG A 212 -9.81 4.79 -16.89
N LEU A 213 -9.97 3.48 -16.73
CA LEU A 213 -8.88 2.63 -16.25
C LEU A 213 -7.81 2.49 -17.33
N PRO A 214 -6.53 2.49 -16.95
CA PRO A 214 -5.43 2.38 -17.92
C PRO A 214 -5.41 1.00 -18.57
N HIS A 215 -4.73 0.89 -19.72
CA HIS A 215 -4.38 -0.42 -20.26
C HIS A 215 -3.39 -1.12 -19.33
N LEU A 216 -3.43 -2.45 -19.23
CA LEU A 216 -2.59 -3.21 -18.32
C LEU A 216 -1.11 -2.94 -18.57
N ASP A 217 -0.70 -2.72 -19.82
CA ASP A 217 0.67 -2.35 -20.21
C ASP A 217 1.20 -1.09 -19.51
N GLN A 218 0.33 -0.11 -19.24
CA GLN A 218 0.69 1.13 -18.53
C GLN A 218 0.90 0.92 -17.02
N VAL A 219 0.37 -0.18 -16.48
CA VAL A 219 0.55 -0.56 -15.07
C VAL A 219 1.85 -1.35 -14.92
N LYS A 220 2.96 -0.66 -14.64
CA LYS A 220 4.29 -1.28 -14.59
C LYS A 220 4.56 -2.10 -13.35
N THR A 221 3.94 -1.77 -12.21
CA THR A 221 4.25 -2.39 -10.92
C THR A 221 3.03 -3.04 -10.31
N MET A 222 3.17 -4.30 -9.89
CA MET A 222 2.19 -5.01 -9.07
C MET A 222 2.80 -5.34 -7.71
N ILE A 223 2.01 -5.12 -6.66
CA ILE A 223 2.31 -5.53 -5.29
C ILE A 223 1.33 -6.63 -4.90
N CYS A 224 1.85 -7.78 -4.48
CA CYS A 224 1.03 -8.90 -4.00
C CYS A 224 1.36 -9.22 -2.55
N THR A 225 0.40 -8.98 -1.66
CA THR A 225 0.45 -9.36 -0.24
C THR A 225 -0.68 -10.32 0.11
N LEU A 226 -1.14 -11.12 -0.85
CA LEU A 226 -2.19 -12.10 -0.63
C LEU A 226 -1.73 -13.15 0.36
N GLY A 227 -2.63 -13.48 1.29
CA GLY A 227 -2.42 -14.51 2.29
C GLY A 227 -3.74 -15.13 2.70
N PRO A 228 -3.75 -16.41 3.11
CA PRO A 228 -4.94 -17.11 3.55
C PRO A 228 -5.36 -16.61 4.94
N ASN A 229 -6.58 -16.09 5.05
CA ASN A 229 -7.15 -15.79 6.36
C ASN A 229 -7.72 -17.07 6.97
N SER A 230 -7.24 -17.45 8.17
CA SER A 230 -7.67 -18.68 8.86
C SER A 230 -9.15 -18.71 9.25
N SER A 231 -9.81 -17.54 9.34
CA SER A 231 -11.26 -17.42 9.51
C SER A 231 -12.02 -17.60 8.20
N SER A 232 -11.44 -17.24 7.05
CA SER A 232 -12.05 -17.40 5.72
C SER A 232 -12.03 -18.85 5.23
N THR A 233 -10.99 -19.62 5.59
CA THR A 233 -10.88 -21.05 5.24
C THR A 233 -12.00 -21.92 5.84
N LYS A 234 -12.76 -21.42 6.81
CA LYS A 234 -13.95 -22.12 7.33
C LYS A 234 -15.22 -21.86 6.52
N HIS A 235 -15.27 -20.77 5.76
CA HIS A 235 -16.47 -20.32 5.04
C HIS A 235 -16.33 -20.45 3.52
N SER A 236 -15.12 -20.30 2.99
CA SER A 236 -14.81 -20.55 1.59
C SER A 236 -14.07 -21.88 1.50
N HIS A 237 -14.63 -22.88 0.84
CA HIS A 237 -14.09 -24.24 0.65
C HIS A 237 -12.74 -24.30 -0.10
N TYR A 238 -12.03 -23.18 -0.25
CA TYR A 238 -10.77 -23.10 -0.99
C TYR A 238 -9.60 -23.62 -0.15
N ASP A 239 -8.83 -24.51 -0.76
CA ASP A 239 -7.58 -25.00 -0.18
C ASP A 239 -6.60 -23.83 0.00
N ARG A 240 -5.78 -23.89 1.04
CA ARG A 240 -4.69 -22.94 1.27
C ARG A 240 -3.76 -22.85 0.06
N TYR A 241 -3.52 -23.97 -0.61
CA TYR A 241 -2.73 -24.03 -1.85
C TYR A 241 -3.31 -23.17 -2.97
N PHE A 242 -4.64 -23.08 -3.08
CA PHE A 242 -5.29 -22.25 -4.10
C PHE A 242 -4.91 -20.78 -3.95
N VAL A 243 -5.01 -20.21 -2.74
CA VAL A 243 -4.69 -18.80 -2.50
C VAL A 243 -3.18 -18.56 -2.56
N GLU A 244 -2.40 -19.42 -1.91
CA GLU A 244 -0.94 -19.25 -1.75
C GLU A 244 -0.16 -19.47 -3.05
N TYR A 245 -0.67 -20.28 -3.98
CA TYR A 245 0.01 -20.60 -5.23
C TYR A 245 -0.86 -20.31 -6.45
N GLN A 246 -1.99 -21.01 -6.64
CA GLN A 246 -2.72 -21.01 -7.92
C GLN A 246 -3.23 -19.61 -8.30
N LEU A 247 -3.99 -18.98 -7.41
CA LEU A 247 -4.57 -17.65 -7.63
C LEU A 247 -3.48 -16.62 -7.87
N THR A 248 -2.45 -16.62 -7.02
CA THR A 248 -1.36 -15.64 -7.10
C THR A 248 -0.58 -15.80 -8.41
N PHE A 249 -0.25 -17.03 -8.78
CA PHE A 249 0.46 -17.31 -10.02
C PHE A 249 -0.35 -16.91 -11.26
N GLN A 250 -1.64 -17.26 -11.31
CA GLN A 250 -2.53 -16.89 -12.43
C GLN A 250 -2.69 -15.37 -12.57
N ILE A 251 -2.83 -14.64 -11.45
CA ILE A 251 -2.87 -13.18 -11.47
C ILE A 251 -1.58 -12.61 -12.06
N VAL A 252 -0.41 -13.13 -11.66
CA VAL A 252 0.87 -12.67 -12.19
C VAL A 252 1.01 -12.98 -13.67
N GLN A 253 0.61 -14.17 -14.12
CA GLN A 253 0.64 -14.54 -15.53
C GLN A 253 -0.17 -13.56 -16.39
N ASN A 254 -1.36 -13.19 -15.94
CA ASN A 254 -2.19 -12.23 -16.68
C ASN A 254 -1.68 -10.78 -16.54
N PHE A 255 -1.04 -10.44 -15.42
CA PHE A 255 -0.39 -9.13 -15.23
C PHE A 255 0.85 -8.96 -16.11
N ALA A 256 1.60 -10.03 -16.37
CA ALA A 256 2.82 -10.05 -17.18
C ALA A 256 2.52 -9.91 -18.67
N SER A 257 1.74 -8.91 -19.07
CA SER A 257 1.33 -8.67 -20.47
C SER A 257 2.49 -8.25 -21.38
N CYS A 258 3.56 -7.68 -20.81
CA CYS A 258 4.76 -7.23 -21.51
C CYS A 258 6.01 -7.43 -20.64
N GLU A 259 7.21 -7.19 -21.19
CA GLU A 259 8.48 -7.44 -20.49
C GLU A 259 8.79 -6.40 -19.40
N ASP A 260 8.31 -5.15 -19.52
CA ASP A 260 8.57 -4.03 -18.58
C ASP A 260 7.69 -4.10 -17.32
N LYS A 261 7.50 -5.31 -16.78
CA LYS A 261 6.65 -5.59 -15.62
C LYS A 261 7.49 -5.89 -14.39
N ARG A 262 7.14 -5.21 -13.29
CA ARG A 262 7.73 -5.42 -11.98
C ARG A 262 6.71 -6.03 -11.02
N LEU A 263 7.12 -7.09 -10.34
CA LEU A 263 6.36 -7.72 -9.26
C LEU A 263 7.09 -7.54 -7.93
N VAL A 264 6.41 -7.00 -6.94
CA VAL A 264 6.83 -7.03 -5.53
C VAL A 264 5.90 -7.95 -4.77
N ILE A 265 6.40 -9.09 -4.30
CA ILE A 265 5.59 -10.11 -3.65
C ILE A 265 6.05 -10.40 -2.23
N MET A 266 5.09 -10.43 -1.31
CA MET A 266 5.29 -10.87 0.06
C MET A 266 5.08 -12.38 0.17
N THR A 267 6.13 -13.10 0.57
CA THR A 267 6.10 -14.55 0.78
C THR A 267 6.28 -14.85 2.27
N SER A 268 7.29 -15.64 2.61
CA SER A 268 7.67 -15.96 3.98
C SER A 268 9.14 -16.31 4.01
N PHE A 269 9.75 -16.29 5.20
CA PHE A 269 11.02 -16.97 5.43
C PHE A 269 10.96 -18.38 4.83
N ASN A 270 11.94 -18.73 4.02
CA ASN A 270 11.96 -19.98 3.30
C ASN A 270 13.39 -20.49 3.20
N ASN A 271 13.59 -21.76 3.56
CA ASN A 271 14.79 -22.51 3.28
C ASN A 271 14.40 -23.88 2.69
N SER A 272 15.31 -24.52 1.97
CA SER A 272 15.04 -25.80 1.30
C SER A 272 14.56 -26.87 2.29
N LEU A 273 15.14 -26.91 3.49
CA LEU A 273 14.83 -27.95 4.48
C LEU A 273 13.42 -27.82 5.06
N VAL A 274 12.98 -26.62 5.42
CA VAL A 274 11.64 -26.34 5.98
C VAL A 274 10.56 -26.50 4.91
N SER A 275 10.86 -26.15 3.65
CA SER A 275 9.91 -26.35 2.54
C SER A 275 9.67 -27.83 2.19
N HIS A 276 10.59 -28.74 2.50
CA HIS A 276 10.35 -30.18 2.37
C HIS A 276 9.45 -30.76 3.45
N ILE A 277 9.48 -30.20 4.67
CA ILE A 277 8.76 -30.75 5.84
C ILE A 277 7.35 -30.16 5.95
N PHE A 278 7.19 -28.88 5.62
CA PHE A 278 5.96 -28.15 5.88
C PHE A 278 5.27 -27.70 4.57
N PRO A 279 4.03 -28.18 4.29
CA PRO A 279 3.31 -27.85 3.06
C PRO A 279 3.14 -26.35 2.78
N TYR A 280 3.05 -25.54 3.85
CA TYR A 280 2.98 -24.08 3.75
C TYR A 280 4.20 -23.48 3.03
N PHE A 281 5.40 -23.85 3.48
CA PHE A 281 6.65 -23.34 2.91
C PHE A 281 6.93 -23.98 1.54
N LYS A 282 6.46 -25.22 1.32
CA LYS A 282 6.50 -25.86 -0.01
C LYS A 282 5.76 -25.04 -1.07
N ALA A 283 4.53 -24.61 -0.77
CA ALA A 283 3.72 -23.83 -1.72
C ALA A 283 4.36 -22.46 -2.03
N LYS A 284 4.89 -21.76 -1.02
CA LYS A 284 5.62 -20.49 -1.21
C LYS A 284 6.90 -20.68 -2.03
N TYR A 285 7.68 -21.72 -1.72
CA TYR A 285 8.89 -22.05 -2.49
C TYR A 285 8.57 -22.32 -3.97
N GLN A 286 7.53 -23.13 -4.22
CA GLN A 286 7.09 -23.44 -5.57
C GLN A 286 6.61 -22.20 -6.31
N LEU A 287 5.85 -21.31 -5.64
CA LEU A 287 5.44 -20.05 -6.22
C LEU A 287 6.65 -19.21 -6.62
N GLU A 288 7.61 -19.00 -5.72
CA GLU A 288 8.82 -18.21 -6.00
C GLU A 288 9.60 -18.75 -7.21
N ASN A 289 9.80 -20.07 -7.28
CA ASN A 289 10.47 -20.71 -8.40
C ASN A 289 9.70 -20.57 -9.71
N ASP A 290 8.37 -20.72 -9.67
CA ASP A 290 7.55 -20.68 -10.87
C ASP A 290 7.35 -19.25 -11.38
N LEU A 291 7.29 -18.26 -10.48
CA LEU A 291 7.30 -16.84 -10.86
C LEU A 291 8.58 -16.45 -11.61
N GLN A 292 9.71 -17.02 -11.23
CA GLN A 292 11.00 -16.76 -11.89
C GLN A 292 11.11 -17.45 -13.25
N ASN A 293 10.61 -18.69 -13.37
CA ASN A 293 10.96 -19.55 -14.50
C ASN A 293 9.80 -19.84 -15.48
N LYS A 294 8.54 -19.62 -15.09
CA LYS A 294 7.35 -20.03 -15.86
C LYS A 294 6.43 -18.90 -16.28
N VAL A 295 6.64 -17.68 -15.79
CA VAL A 295 5.86 -16.52 -16.22
C VAL A 295 6.38 -16.05 -17.58
N ALA A 296 5.46 -15.87 -18.52
CA ALA A 296 5.76 -15.47 -19.89
C ALA A 296 4.76 -14.40 -20.36
N PRO A 297 5.21 -13.25 -20.90
CA PRO A 297 6.57 -12.69 -20.87
C PRO A 297 7.27 -12.69 -19.50
N ALA A 298 8.61 -12.72 -19.52
CA ALA A 298 9.39 -12.64 -18.29
C ALA A 298 9.22 -11.27 -17.64
N LEU A 299 9.21 -11.25 -16.30
CA LEU A 299 9.15 -9.99 -15.54
C LEU A 299 10.52 -9.28 -15.62
N ALA A 300 10.54 -8.01 -15.99
CA ALA A 300 11.74 -7.17 -15.89
C ALA A 300 12.33 -7.18 -14.48
N GLN A 301 11.48 -7.28 -13.45
CA GLN A 301 11.94 -7.39 -12.08
C GLN A 301 10.96 -8.14 -11.17
N LEU A 302 11.49 -9.13 -10.45
CA LEU A 302 10.82 -9.86 -9.39
C LEU A 302 11.49 -9.54 -8.05
N VAL A 303 10.76 -8.88 -7.15
CA VAL A 303 11.18 -8.62 -5.77
C VAL A 303 10.40 -9.54 -4.82
N VAL A 304 11.11 -10.43 -4.13
CA VAL A 304 10.54 -11.37 -3.17
C VAL A 304 10.93 -10.97 -1.76
N LEU A 305 9.95 -10.53 -0.97
CA LEU A 305 10.14 -10.29 0.46
C LEU A 305 9.88 -11.58 1.24
N ARG A 306 10.87 -12.00 2.05
CA ARG A 306 10.82 -13.20 2.90
C ARG A 306 10.85 -12.81 4.39
N PRO A 307 9.78 -12.24 4.94
CA PRO A 307 9.73 -11.92 6.36
C PRO A 307 9.63 -13.19 7.20
N GLY A 308 10.22 -13.18 8.39
CA GLY A 308 9.93 -14.18 9.41
C GLY A 308 8.56 -13.94 10.05
N PRO A 309 8.29 -14.51 11.23
CA PRO A 309 7.03 -14.29 11.93
C PRO A 309 6.74 -12.80 12.13
N ILE A 310 5.54 -12.37 11.74
CA ILE A 310 5.18 -10.95 11.71
C ILE A 310 4.62 -10.53 13.06
N VAL A 311 5.16 -9.42 13.60
CA VAL A 311 4.69 -8.78 14.83
C VAL A 311 3.73 -7.65 14.45
N GLY A 312 2.45 -7.82 14.72
CA GLY A 312 1.44 -6.81 14.47
C GLY A 312 0.08 -7.27 15.00
N ASN A 313 -0.88 -6.36 15.04
CA ASN A 313 -2.25 -6.68 15.43
C ASN A 313 -3.13 -6.57 14.19
N HIS A 314 -3.85 -7.64 13.85
CA HIS A 314 -4.80 -7.66 12.73
C HIS A 314 -6.08 -6.85 13.01
N VAL A 315 -6.18 -6.22 14.18
CA VAL A 315 -7.30 -5.37 14.60
C VAL A 315 -6.75 -4.01 15.03
N ASN A 316 -7.34 -2.94 14.48
CA ASN A 316 -7.01 -1.58 14.85
C ASN A 316 -7.25 -1.39 16.36
N LEU A 317 -6.16 -1.11 17.08
CA LEU A 317 -6.18 -0.94 18.54
C LEU A 317 -6.72 0.44 18.96
N ASN A 318 -7.00 1.34 18.03
CA ASN A 318 -7.39 2.73 18.34
C ASN A 318 -8.75 2.83 19.06
N ASP A 319 -9.58 1.77 19.03
CA ASP A 319 -10.80 1.68 19.86
C ASP A 319 -10.54 1.19 21.30
N ARG A 320 -9.29 0.94 21.67
CA ARG A 320 -8.92 0.49 23.01
C ARG A 320 -8.56 1.68 23.88
N ASP A 321 -9.55 2.28 24.54
CA ASP A 321 -9.27 2.99 25.79
C ASP A 321 -9.07 1.97 26.93
N LEU A 322 -8.14 1.04 26.74
CA LEU A 322 -7.73 0.03 27.72
C LEU A 322 -6.67 0.60 28.67
N ARG A 323 -6.71 1.90 28.95
CA ARG A 323 -5.87 2.52 29.97
C ARG A 323 -6.48 2.18 31.33
N LEU A 324 -5.69 1.56 32.20
CA LEU A 324 -6.10 1.33 33.58
C LEU A 324 -6.28 2.70 34.24
N ARG A 325 -7.51 3.03 34.63
CA ARG A 325 -7.81 4.27 35.35
C ARG A 325 -7.15 4.19 36.73
N TYR A 326 -6.38 5.21 37.07
CA TYR A 326 -5.73 5.32 38.37
C TYR A 326 -6.70 5.91 39.40
N SER A 327 -6.77 5.30 40.58
CA SER A 327 -7.38 5.90 41.77
C SER A 327 -6.42 5.78 42.96
N PRO A 328 -6.34 6.82 43.83
CA PRO A 328 -5.55 6.75 45.07
C PRO A 328 -6.15 5.79 46.11
N SER A 329 -7.40 5.36 45.96
CA SER A 329 -8.02 4.41 46.91
C SER A 329 -7.88 2.96 46.43
N LEU A 330 -7.47 2.05 47.34
CA LEU A 330 -7.24 0.64 47.01
C LEU A 330 -8.52 -0.06 46.50
N CYS A 331 -9.67 0.24 47.11
CA CYS A 331 -10.95 -0.36 46.71
C CYS A 331 -11.38 0.08 45.31
N GLU A 332 -11.24 1.35 44.96
CA GLU A 332 -11.56 1.82 43.61
C GLU A 332 -10.52 1.34 42.60
N GLN A 333 -9.25 1.25 42.98
CA GLN A 333 -8.20 0.70 42.11
C GLN A 333 -8.46 -0.77 41.78
N LEU A 334 -8.91 -1.57 42.76
CA LEU A 334 -9.33 -2.96 42.54
C LEU A 334 -10.56 -3.05 41.63
N LYS A 335 -11.53 -2.14 41.80
CA LYS A 335 -12.70 -2.04 40.93
C LYS A 335 -12.29 -1.72 39.48
N HIS A 336 -11.46 -0.70 39.29
CA HIS A 336 -10.91 -0.33 37.97
C HIS A 336 -10.11 -1.48 37.35
N TYR A 337 -9.34 -2.22 38.14
CA TYR A 337 -8.60 -3.38 37.65
C TYR A 337 -9.53 -4.51 37.19
N LYS A 338 -10.60 -4.78 37.94
CA LYS A 338 -11.61 -5.78 37.56
C LYS A 338 -12.34 -5.39 36.27
N GLU A 339 -12.75 -4.13 36.16
CA GLU A 339 -13.40 -3.57 34.96
C GLU A 339 -12.46 -3.64 33.76
N TRP A 340 -11.20 -3.25 33.94
CA TRP A 340 -10.16 -3.34 32.92
C TRP A 340 -9.94 -4.79 32.46
N CYS A 341 -9.82 -5.75 33.38
CA CYS A 341 -9.68 -7.17 33.05
C CYS A 341 -10.88 -7.69 32.25
N TRP A 342 -12.09 -7.23 32.57
CA TRP A 342 -13.32 -7.63 31.88
C TRP A 342 -13.37 -7.06 30.46
N GLU A 343 -13.08 -5.78 30.28
CA GLU A 343 -13.00 -5.16 28.96
C GLU A 343 -11.87 -5.75 28.11
N TYR A 344 -10.73 -6.07 28.73
CA TYR A 344 -9.65 -6.79 28.07
C TYR A 344 -10.09 -8.18 27.58
N LYS A 345 -10.76 -8.97 28.44
CA LYS A 345 -11.28 -10.30 28.06
C LYS A 345 -12.32 -10.22 26.95
N LYS A 346 -13.27 -9.28 27.03
CA LYS A 346 -14.27 -9.03 25.98
C LYS A 346 -13.59 -8.70 24.65
N SER A 347 -12.63 -7.78 24.66
CA SER A 347 -11.87 -7.39 23.48
C SER A 347 -11.11 -8.58 22.89
N PHE A 348 -10.41 -9.36 23.71
CA PHE A 348 -9.68 -10.54 23.29
C PHE A 348 -10.59 -11.61 22.64
N VAL A 349 -11.78 -11.84 23.19
CA VAL A 349 -12.77 -12.77 22.59
C VAL A 349 -13.29 -12.23 21.26
N LYS A 350 -13.59 -10.93 21.16
CA LYS A 350 -13.99 -10.29 19.90
C LYS A 350 -12.90 -10.46 18.82
N GLU A 351 -11.64 -10.29 19.19
CA GLU A 351 -10.51 -10.51 18.27
C GLU A 351 -10.42 -11.96 17.80
N ILE A 352 -10.44 -12.92 18.73
CA ILE A 352 -10.40 -14.35 18.37
C ILE A 352 -11.55 -14.71 17.43
N ARG A 353 -12.75 -14.15 17.64
CA ARG A 353 -13.90 -14.36 16.74
C ARG A 353 -13.64 -13.78 15.35
N LYS A 354 -13.00 -12.61 15.25
CA LYS A 354 -12.72 -11.93 13.98
C LYS A 354 -11.59 -12.59 13.18
N ILE A 355 -10.45 -12.86 13.82
CA ILE A 355 -9.21 -13.28 13.14
C ILE A 355 -8.87 -14.76 13.31
N GLY A 356 -9.54 -15.45 14.24
CA GLY A 356 -9.28 -16.84 14.59
C GLY A 356 -8.19 -17.03 15.65
N PHE A 357 -8.32 -18.07 16.47
CA PHE A 357 -7.40 -18.39 17.56
C PHE A 357 -5.96 -18.64 17.07
N LYS A 358 -5.79 -19.37 15.97
CA LYS A 358 -4.46 -19.71 15.42
C LYS A 358 -3.68 -18.44 15.04
N THR A 359 -4.34 -17.49 14.38
CA THR A 359 -3.76 -16.18 14.03
C THR A 359 -3.35 -15.43 15.30
N LYS A 360 -4.23 -15.38 16.31
CA LYS A 360 -3.94 -14.67 17.57
C LYS A 360 -2.79 -15.28 18.36
N ALA A 361 -2.71 -16.61 18.42
CA ALA A 361 -1.59 -17.31 19.05
C ALA A 361 -0.28 -16.99 18.33
N SER A 362 -0.29 -16.97 16.99
CA SER A 362 0.88 -16.58 16.21
C SER A 362 1.33 -15.15 16.49
N GLU A 363 0.41 -14.18 16.61
CA GLU A 363 0.73 -12.80 17.00
C GLU A 363 1.42 -12.74 18.37
N LEU A 364 0.90 -13.47 19.36
CA LEU A 364 1.44 -13.49 20.73
C LEU A 364 2.84 -14.12 20.77
N VAL A 365 3.04 -15.24 20.06
CA VAL A 365 4.34 -15.91 19.97
C VAL A 365 5.36 -15.00 19.28
N ALA A 366 5.00 -14.40 18.13
CA ALA A 366 5.89 -13.47 17.42
C ALA A 366 6.27 -12.28 18.30
N LYS A 367 5.31 -11.70 19.03
CA LYS A 367 5.55 -10.60 19.97
C LYS A 367 6.47 -11.01 21.12
N ALA A 368 6.33 -12.22 21.65
CA ALA A 368 7.17 -12.73 22.73
C ALA A 368 8.61 -13.05 22.26
N MET A 369 8.77 -13.50 21.02
CA MET A 369 10.06 -13.89 20.43
C MET A 369 10.85 -12.72 19.81
N TYR A 370 10.20 -11.60 19.50
CA TYR A 370 10.84 -10.44 18.89
C TYR A 370 12.04 -9.95 19.71
N ARG A 371 13.21 -9.84 19.05
CA ARG A 371 14.51 -9.44 19.63
C ARG A 371 14.97 -10.29 20.83
N LYS A 372 14.51 -11.52 20.97
CA LYS A 372 15.03 -12.47 21.96
C LYS A 372 16.24 -13.25 21.38
N PRO A 373 17.30 -13.48 22.17
CA PRO A 373 18.43 -14.31 21.73
C PRO A 373 17.96 -15.72 21.37
N GLY A 374 18.47 -16.30 20.29
CA GLY A 374 18.09 -17.64 19.79
C GLY A 374 16.83 -17.69 18.89
N SER A 375 16.04 -16.62 18.82
CA SER A 375 14.83 -16.54 17.96
C SER A 375 15.11 -16.68 16.46
N SER A 376 16.35 -16.40 16.02
CA SER A 376 16.76 -16.48 14.61
C SER A 376 16.62 -17.87 14.00
N VAL A 377 16.62 -18.93 14.81
CA VAL A 377 16.49 -20.33 14.35
C VAL A 377 15.08 -20.62 13.81
N LEU A 378 14.06 -19.93 14.33
CA LEU A 378 12.66 -20.07 13.91
C LEU A 378 12.20 -18.99 12.91
N GLY A 379 13.16 -18.24 12.35
CA GLY A 379 12.91 -17.07 11.52
C GLY A 379 12.93 -15.78 12.35
N TYR A 380 13.74 -14.81 11.90
CA TYR A 380 13.85 -13.50 12.55
C TYR A 380 12.50 -12.77 12.48
N CYS A 381 11.87 -12.52 13.63
CA CYS A 381 10.56 -11.86 13.68
C CYS A 381 10.67 -10.39 13.27
N VAL A 382 9.70 -9.90 12.49
CA VAL A 382 9.72 -8.54 11.94
C VAL A 382 8.39 -7.83 12.21
N PRO A 383 8.39 -6.55 12.61
CA PRO A 383 7.17 -5.76 12.72
C PRO A 383 6.43 -5.61 11.39
N ALA A 384 5.10 -5.67 11.43
CA ALA A 384 4.24 -5.52 10.26
C ALA A 384 4.47 -4.18 9.53
N SER A 385 4.67 -3.09 10.28
CA SER A 385 4.97 -1.77 9.74
C SER A 385 6.30 -1.73 8.97
N LYS A 386 7.34 -2.40 9.47
CA LYS A 386 8.64 -2.47 8.79
C LYS A 386 8.57 -3.29 7.50
N ALA A 387 7.87 -4.42 7.54
CA ALA A 387 7.62 -5.22 6.33
C ALA A 387 6.78 -4.45 5.29
N ALA A 388 5.80 -3.68 5.74
CA ALA A 388 5.01 -2.81 4.88
C ALA A 388 5.85 -1.68 4.25
N TYR A 389 6.67 -0.99 5.03
CA TYR A 389 7.60 0.03 4.52
C TYR A 389 8.56 -0.56 3.50
N ALA A 390 9.21 -1.69 3.81
CA ALA A 390 10.12 -2.35 2.86
C ALA A 390 9.41 -2.76 1.56
N THR A 391 8.15 -3.20 1.64
CA THR A 391 7.34 -3.52 0.46
C THR A 391 7.07 -2.27 -0.38
N ALA A 392 6.63 -1.19 0.25
CA ALA A 392 6.36 0.08 -0.42
C ALA A 392 7.64 0.67 -1.05
N TYR A 393 8.75 0.66 -0.30
CA TYR A 393 10.06 1.12 -0.74
C TYR A 393 10.57 0.35 -1.95
N MET A 394 10.49 -0.98 -1.95
CA MET A 394 10.90 -1.79 -3.10
C MET A 394 9.97 -1.61 -4.31
N ALA A 395 8.70 -1.27 -4.07
CA ALA A 395 7.74 -0.97 -5.12
C ALA A 395 7.91 0.45 -5.70
N THR A 396 8.55 1.38 -5.00
CA THR A 396 8.83 2.73 -5.51
C THR A 396 10.26 2.89 -6.02
N ASN A 397 11.20 2.07 -5.54
CA ASN A 397 12.62 2.10 -5.94
C ASN A 397 13.01 0.88 -6.78
N PRO A 398 12.99 0.98 -8.12
CA PRO A 398 13.45 -0.11 -8.97
C PRO A 398 14.95 -0.37 -8.74
N THR A 399 15.30 -1.62 -8.46
CA THR A 399 16.70 -2.05 -8.36
C THR A 399 17.22 -2.55 -9.70
N LEU A 400 18.54 -2.63 -9.88
CA LEU A 400 19.13 -3.30 -11.05
C LEU A 400 19.04 -4.82 -10.86
N GLY A 401 18.57 -5.53 -11.89
CA GLY A 401 18.52 -7.00 -11.94
C GLY A 401 17.12 -7.60 -11.89
N GLU A 402 17.01 -8.80 -12.47
CA GLU A 402 15.75 -9.54 -12.67
C GLU A 402 15.16 -10.08 -11.36
N LEU A 403 15.98 -10.48 -10.38
CA LEU A 403 15.52 -11.05 -9.10
C LEU A 403 16.16 -10.36 -7.90
N ARG A 404 15.32 -9.91 -6.96
CA ARG A 404 15.74 -9.34 -5.67
C ARG A 404 15.05 -10.04 -4.50
N ILE A 405 15.82 -10.75 -3.68
CA ILE A 405 15.29 -11.37 -2.45
C ILE A 405 15.61 -10.47 -1.26
N VAL A 406 14.58 -10.01 -0.55
CA VAL A 406 14.72 -9.17 0.66
C VAL A 406 14.46 -10.03 1.89
N THR A 407 15.49 -10.22 2.71
CA THR A 407 15.43 -11.10 3.89
C THR A 407 14.84 -10.40 5.11
N SER A 408 14.38 -11.16 6.09
CA SER A 408 13.79 -10.61 7.32
C SER A 408 14.74 -9.66 8.08
N LYS A 409 16.05 -9.94 8.08
CA LYS A 409 17.06 -9.06 8.70
C LYS A 409 17.13 -7.74 7.96
N GLU A 410 17.19 -7.80 6.63
CA GLU A 410 17.25 -6.61 5.79
C GLU A 410 16.00 -5.74 5.95
N ILE A 411 14.81 -6.35 5.99
CA ILE A 411 13.55 -5.64 6.27
C ILE A 411 13.64 -4.88 7.61
N ASP A 412 14.25 -5.46 8.65
CA ASP A 412 14.40 -4.76 9.93
C ASP A 412 15.42 -3.62 9.89
N HIS A 413 16.39 -3.65 8.96
CA HIS A 413 17.45 -2.63 8.84
C HIS A 413 17.10 -1.52 7.84
N LEU A 414 16.18 -1.75 6.90
CA LEU A 414 15.70 -0.76 5.92
C LEU A 414 14.91 0.40 6.57
N THR A 415 14.57 0.29 7.86
CA THR A 415 13.81 1.24 8.69
C THR A 415 14.49 1.45 10.02
#